data_AF-A0A401PRY6-F1
#
_entry.id   AF-A0A401PRY6-F1
#
_cell.length_a   1.000
_cell.length_b   1.000
_cell.length_c   1.000
_cell.angle_alpha   90.00
_cell.angle_beta   90.00
_cell.angle_gamma   90.00
#
_symmetry.space_group_name_H-M   'P 1'
#
loop_
_entity.id
_entity.type
_entity.pdbx_description
1 polymer ?
#
loop_
_entity_poly.entity_id
_entity_poly.type
_entity_poly.pdbx_seq_one_letter_code
_entity_poly.pdbx_strand_id
1 'polypeptide(L)'
;NGDFVALDLGGTNFRVLLVKIRSGKRRTVEMHNKIYAIPLEIMQGTGEELFDHIVHCISDFLDYMGMKGARLPLGFTFSFPCEQKSLDEGILLTWTKGFKATDCEGEDVVTMLRDAIKRRD
;
A
#
# COMPACT_ATOMS: atom_id res chain seq x y z
N ASN A 1 21.34 -3.74 -5.79
CA ASN A 1 20.72 -4.85 -5.03
C ASN A 1 19.83 -4.23 -3.98
N GLY A 2 18.60 -4.68 -3.84
CA GLY A 2 17.69 -4.14 -2.83
C GLY A 2 16.45 -5.01 -2.67
N ASP A 3 15.83 -4.89 -1.51
CA ASP A 3 14.56 -5.51 -1.15
C ASP A 3 13.54 -4.38 -0.99
N PHE A 4 12.40 -4.51 -1.66
CA PHE A 4 11.40 -3.46 -1.79
C PHE A 4 10.03 -4.02 -1.45
N VAL A 5 9.21 -3.22 -0.79
CA VAL A 5 7.79 -3.52 -0.63
C VAL A 5 7.03 -2.85 -1.77
N ALA A 6 6.06 -3.55 -2.34
CA ALA A 6 5.08 -2.92 -3.23
C ALA A 6 3.67 -3.21 -2.73
N LEU A 7 2.83 -2.19 -2.77
CA LEU A 7 1.40 -2.29 -2.47
C LEU A 7 0.63 -2.13 -3.77
N ASP A 8 -0.40 -2.94 -3.96
CA ASP A 8 -1.31 -2.84 -5.09
C ASP A 8 -2.74 -2.81 -4.56
N LEU A 9 -3.32 -1.60 -4.54
CA LEU A 9 -4.70 -1.37 -4.15
C LEU A 9 -5.56 -1.18 -5.40
N GLY A 10 -6.30 -2.24 -5.71
CA GLY A 10 -7.24 -2.30 -6.83
C GLY A 10 -8.70 -2.38 -6.37
N GLY A 11 -9.59 -2.75 -7.29
CA GLY A 11 -11.04 -2.71 -7.06
C GLY A 11 -11.64 -3.86 -6.26
N THR A 12 -10.89 -4.94 -6.00
CA THR A 12 -11.46 -6.16 -5.36
C THR A 12 -10.50 -6.81 -4.39
N ASN A 13 -9.19 -6.68 -4.60
CA ASN A 13 -8.17 -7.30 -3.78
C ASN A 13 -7.06 -6.29 -3.51
N PHE A 14 -6.53 -6.35 -2.30
CA PHE A 14 -5.30 -5.66 -1.93
C PHE A 14 -4.14 -6.66 -1.94
N ARG A 15 -3.01 -6.29 -2.53
CA ARG A 15 -1.82 -7.14 -2.55
C ARG A 15 -0.64 -6.43 -1.93
N VAL A 16 0.05 -7.13 -1.05
CA VAL A 16 1.37 -6.73 -0.53
C VAL A 16 2.42 -7.64 -1.16
N LEU A 17 3.49 -7.06 -1.67
CA LEU A 17 4.58 -7.77 -2.33
C LEU A 17 5.94 -7.45 -1.69
N LEU A 18 6.81 -8.45 -1.62
CA LEU A 18 8.25 -8.28 -1.41
C LEU A 18 8.96 -8.57 -2.73
N VAL A 19 9.69 -7.59 -3.24
CA VAL A 19 10.46 -7.68 -4.48
C VAL A 19 11.95 -7.60 -4.15
N LYS A 20 12.69 -8.68 -4.42
CA LYS A 20 14.15 -8.72 -4.23
C LYS A 20 14.83 -8.61 -5.59
N ILE A 21 15.54 -7.50 -5.80
CA ILE A 21 16.26 -7.23 -7.04
C ILE A 21 17.75 -7.44 -6.79
N ARG A 22 18.39 -8.30 -7.58
CA ARG A 22 19.84 -8.52 -7.57
C ARG A 22 20.42 -8.23 -8.95
N SER A 23 21.45 -7.40 -8.98
CA SER A 23 22.23 -6.97 -10.15
C SER A 23 23.61 -7.61 -10.09
N GLY A 24 24.20 -7.90 -11.25
CA GLY A 24 25.49 -8.57 -11.38
C GLY A 24 25.57 -9.36 -12.69
N LYS A 25 26.45 -10.37 -12.76
CA LYS A 25 26.60 -11.23 -13.96
C LYS A 25 25.30 -11.94 -14.39
N ARG A 26 24.39 -12.18 -13.44
CA ARG A 26 23.01 -12.59 -13.70
C ARG A 26 22.08 -11.67 -12.93
N ARG A 27 21.19 -10.97 -13.65
CA ARG A 27 20.12 -10.18 -13.06
C ARG A 27 19.01 -11.13 -12.62
N THR A 28 18.56 -11.04 -11.37
CA THR A 28 17.43 -11.81 -10.86
C THR A 28 16.42 -10.90 -10.16
N VAL A 29 15.15 -11.27 -10.29
CA VAL A 29 14.02 -10.66 -9.61
C VAL A 29 13.23 -11.78 -8.96
N GLU A 30 13.14 -11.75 -7.64
CA GLU A 30 12.33 -12.68 -6.84
C GLU A 30 11.15 -11.90 -6.26
N MET A 31 9.95 -12.47 -6.35
CA MET A 31 8.71 -11.82 -5.90
C MET A 31 7.93 -12.78 -4.99
N HIS A 32 7.59 -12.29 -3.81
CA HIS A 32 6.61 -12.91 -2.91
C HIS A 32 5.44 -11.98 -2.76
N ASN A 33 4.22 -12.52 -2.65
CA ASN A 33 3.04 -11.69 -2.43
C ASN A 33 1.99 -12.41 -1.58
N LYS A 34 1.14 -11.62 -0.95
CA LYS A 34 -0.07 -12.08 -0.27
C LYS A 34 -1.24 -11.17 -0.66
N ILE A 35 -2.39 -11.78 -0.87
CA ILE A 35 -3.64 -11.09 -1.20
C ILE A 35 -4.48 -10.99 0.07
N TYR A 36 -5.05 -9.81 0.29
CA TYR A 36 -5.96 -9.50 1.36
C TYR A 36 -7.28 -9.01 0.77
N ALA A 37 -8.38 -9.52 1.31
CA ALA A 37 -9.69 -8.94 1.07
C ALA A 37 -9.77 -7.58 1.78
N ILE A 38 -10.49 -6.64 1.18
CA ILE A 38 -10.93 -5.43 1.88
C ILE A 38 -12.43 -5.58 2.09
N PRO A 39 -12.90 -5.70 3.34
CA PRO A 39 -14.32 -5.77 3.62
C PRO A 39 -15.06 -4.54 3.09
N LEU A 40 -16.33 -4.70 2.69
CA LEU A 40 -17.10 -3.62 2.08
C LEU A 40 -17.26 -2.44 3.05
N GLU A 41 -17.45 -2.73 4.33
CA GLU A 41 -17.51 -1.78 5.42
C GLU A 41 -16.23 -0.95 5.56
N ILE A 42 -15.06 -1.51 5.24
CA ILE A 42 -13.78 -0.78 5.21
C ILE A 42 -13.65 0.02 3.91
N MET A 43 -14.06 -0.55 2.76
CA MET A 43 -14.04 0.14 1.47
C MET A 43 -14.93 1.39 1.44
N GLN A 44 -15.98 1.41 2.25
CA GLN A 44 -17.00 2.46 2.31
C GLN A 44 -17.08 3.17 3.68
N GLY A 45 -16.14 2.88 4.57
CA GLY A 45 -16.04 3.50 5.89
C GLY A 45 -15.31 4.83 5.84
N THR A 46 -14.38 5.05 6.77
CA THR A 46 -13.53 6.24 6.82
C THR A 46 -12.17 6.00 6.18
N GLY A 47 -11.49 7.07 5.78
CA GLY A 47 -10.09 7.00 5.33
C GLY A 47 -9.18 6.44 6.41
N GLU A 48 -9.39 6.80 7.67
CA GLU A 48 -8.63 6.25 8.79
C GLU A 48 -8.72 4.71 8.85
N GLU A 49 -9.94 4.15 8.81
CA GLU A 49 -10.17 2.70 8.84
C GLU A 49 -9.54 1.98 7.63
N LEU A 50 -9.66 2.56 6.43
CA LEU A 50 -9.09 1.98 5.21
C LEU A 50 -7.56 1.90 5.29
N PHE A 51 -6.90 3.00 5.64
CA PHE A 51 -5.44 3.04 5.69
C PHE A 51 -4.89 2.25 6.88
N ASP A 52 -5.62 2.17 8.00
CA ASP A 52 -5.27 1.28 9.12
C ASP A 52 -5.35 -0.20 8.72
N HIS A 53 -6.36 -0.59 7.93
CA HIS A 53 -6.45 -1.95 7.36
C HIS A 53 -5.28 -2.24 6.42
N ILE A 54 -4.90 -1.28 5.56
CA ILE A 54 -3.71 -1.41 4.70
C ILE A 54 -2.45 -1.66 5.53
N VAL A 55 -2.23 -0.88 6.60
CA VAL A 55 -1.05 -1.06 7.47
C VAL A 55 -1.10 -2.39 8.22
N HIS A 56 -2.28 -2.86 8.63
CA HIS A 56 -2.44 -4.19 9.20
C HIS A 56 -1.97 -5.28 8.23
N CYS A 57 -2.41 -5.23 6.97
CA CYS A 57 -2.02 -6.18 5.93
C CYS A 57 -0.51 -6.14 5.63
N ILE A 58 0.12 -4.96 5.68
CA ILE A 58 1.57 -4.81 5.54
C ILE A 58 2.27 -5.50 6.71
N SER A 59 1.84 -5.23 7.95
CA SER A 59 2.43 -5.83 9.15
C SER A 59 2.32 -7.35 9.13
N ASP A 60 1.15 -7.89 8.80
CA ASP A 60 0.92 -9.34 8.71
C ASP A 60 1.81 -9.98 7.63
N PHE A 61 1.96 -9.32 6.47
CA PHE A 61 2.81 -9.82 5.39
C PHE A 61 4.29 -9.82 5.79
N LEU A 62 4.78 -8.77 6.44
CA LEU A 62 6.17 -8.67 6.89
C LEU A 62 6.48 -9.70 7.99
N ASP A 63 5.53 -9.97 8.90
CA ASP A 63 5.69 -11.03 9.89
C ASP A 63 5.76 -12.41 9.20
N TYR A 64 4.85 -12.69 8.27
CA TYR A 64 4.85 -13.91 7.45
C TYR A 64 6.17 -14.13 6.69
N MET A 65 6.78 -13.06 6.17
CA MET A 65 8.07 -13.12 5.47
C MET A 65 9.29 -13.15 6.42
N GLY A 66 9.10 -13.12 7.74
CA GLY A 66 10.19 -13.05 8.72
C GLY A 66 10.96 -11.73 8.70
N MET A 67 10.31 -10.64 8.30
CA MET A 67 10.87 -9.29 8.12
C MET A 67 10.27 -8.26 9.07
N LYS A 68 9.72 -8.70 10.21
CA LYS A 68 9.15 -7.83 11.22
C LYS A 68 10.18 -6.79 11.69
N GLY A 69 9.79 -5.52 11.75
CA GLY A 69 10.66 -4.40 12.13
C GLY A 69 11.63 -3.91 11.04
N ALA A 70 11.61 -4.49 9.84
CA ALA A 70 12.44 -4.00 8.73
C ALA A 70 11.89 -2.68 8.20
N ARG A 71 12.78 -1.69 8.00
CA ARG A 71 12.46 -0.44 7.27
C ARG A 71 12.86 -0.61 5.82
N LEU A 72 11.86 -0.80 4.95
CA LEU A 72 12.06 -1.07 3.52
C LEU A 72 11.48 0.08 2.68
N PRO A 73 12.13 0.45 1.56
CA PRO A 73 11.51 1.35 0.59
C PRO A 73 10.23 0.70 0.03
N LEU A 74 9.17 1.51 -0.09
CA LEU A 74 7.86 1.05 -0.49
C LEU A 74 7.37 1.81 -1.73
N GLY A 75 6.87 1.08 -2.72
CA GLY A 75 6.09 1.63 -3.83
C GLY A 75 4.60 1.37 -3.62
N PHE A 76 3.76 2.38 -3.86
CA PHE A 76 2.31 2.25 -3.72
C PHE A 76 1.61 2.42 -5.07
N THR A 77 1.23 1.29 -5.68
CA THR A 77 0.35 1.27 -6.85
C THR A 77 -1.08 1.53 -6.38
N PHE A 78 -1.46 2.81 -6.36
CA PHE A 78 -2.79 3.27 -5.97
C PHE A 78 -3.65 3.49 -7.24
N SER A 79 -4.45 2.49 -7.60
CA SER A 79 -5.13 2.44 -8.91
C SER A 79 -6.41 3.28 -8.98
N PHE A 80 -6.35 4.55 -8.57
CA PHE A 80 -7.45 5.50 -8.59
C PHE A 80 -7.00 6.83 -9.23
N PRO A 81 -7.93 7.63 -9.79
CA PRO A 81 -7.60 8.94 -10.33
C PRO A 81 -6.93 9.82 -9.26
N CYS A 82 -5.68 10.21 -9.50
CA CYS A 82 -4.93 11.10 -8.62
C CYS A 82 -4.28 12.25 -9.40
N GLU A 83 -4.18 13.41 -8.76
CA GLU A 83 -3.25 14.45 -9.18
C GLU A 83 -1.90 14.19 -8.52
N GLN A 84 -0.92 13.80 -9.33
CA GLN A 84 0.43 13.50 -8.85
C GLN A 84 1.33 14.74 -8.98
N LYS A 85 1.78 15.29 -7.85
CA LYS A 85 2.67 16.48 -7.84
C LYS A 85 4.16 16.13 -7.75
N SER A 86 4.49 15.00 -7.13
CA SER A 86 5.85 14.46 -7.03
C SER A 86 5.82 12.92 -7.16
N LEU A 87 6.96 12.26 -7.02
CA LEU A 87 6.99 10.78 -6.98
C LEU A 87 6.29 10.21 -5.73
N ASP A 88 6.23 10.99 -4.64
CA ASP A 88 5.75 10.58 -3.33
C ASP A 88 4.62 11.48 -2.79
N GLU A 89 3.86 12.10 -3.70
CA GLU A 89 2.65 12.88 -3.41
C GLU A 89 1.60 12.58 -4.48
N GLY A 90 0.41 12.14 -4.03
CA GLY A 90 -0.71 11.81 -4.92
C GLY A 90 -2.03 12.19 -4.27
N ILE A 91 -2.66 13.24 -4.77
CA ILE A 91 -3.95 13.71 -4.26
C ILE A 91 -5.06 12.91 -4.92
N LEU A 92 -5.86 12.17 -4.15
CA LEU A 92 -7.00 11.43 -4.68
C LEU A 92 -8.04 12.41 -5.21
N LEU A 93 -8.40 12.30 -6.48
CA LEU A 93 -9.41 13.17 -7.10
C LEU A 93 -10.83 12.65 -6.87
N THR A 94 -11.02 11.35 -7.10
CA THR A 94 -12.32 10.70 -6.88
C THR A 94 -12.17 9.19 -6.76
N TRP A 95 -12.99 8.59 -5.92
CA TRP A 95 -13.10 7.15 -5.81
C TRP A 95 -13.78 6.53 -7.02
N THR A 96 -13.34 5.32 -7.35
CA THR A 96 -13.96 4.46 -8.37
C THR A 96 -14.08 3.03 -7.82
N LYS A 97 -14.60 2.09 -8.62
CA LYS A 97 -14.58 0.65 -8.30
C LYS A 97 -15.30 0.28 -6.98
N GLY A 98 -16.28 1.08 -6.56
CA GLY A 98 -17.09 0.84 -5.37
C GLY A 98 -16.50 1.32 -4.05
N PHE A 99 -15.28 1.88 -4.04
CA PHE A 99 -14.71 2.57 -2.89
C PHE A 99 -15.47 3.87 -2.62
N LYS A 100 -15.64 4.19 -1.34
CA LYS A 100 -16.30 5.43 -0.86
C LYS A 100 -15.76 5.90 0.49
N ALA A 101 -14.54 5.50 0.85
CA ALA A 101 -13.96 5.88 2.14
C ALA A 101 -13.96 7.41 2.29
N THR A 102 -14.56 7.91 3.37
CA THR A 102 -14.69 9.35 3.62
C THR A 102 -13.33 9.98 3.94
N ASP A 103 -13.24 11.30 3.83
CA ASP A 103 -12.03 12.04 4.21
C ASP A 103 -10.76 11.62 3.43
N CYS A 104 -10.97 11.16 2.18
CA CYS A 104 -9.89 10.76 1.27
C CYS A 104 -9.84 11.61 -0.01
N GLU A 105 -10.99 11.92 -0.62
CA GLU A 105 -11.00 12.72 -1.86
C GLU A 105 -10.55 14.15 -1.55
N GLY A 106 -9.57 14.66 -2.31
CA GLY A 106 -8.88 15.92 -2.06
C GLY A 106 -7.63 15.79 -1.18
N GLU A 107 -7.36 14.63 -0.60
CA GLU A 107 -6.24 14.39 0.31
C GLU A 107 -5.08 13.64 -0.36
N ASP A 108 -3.85 13.85 0.14
CA ASP A 108 -2.66 13.12 -0.30
C ASP A 108 -2.59 11.73 0.33
N VAL A 109 -2.77 10.71 -0.50
CA VAL A 109 -2.83 9.30 -0.09
C VAL A 109 -1.50 8.80 0.47
N VAL A 110 -0.37 9.42 0.09
CA VAL A 110 0.93 9.07 0.65
C VAL A 110 1.04 9.56 2.09
N THR A 111 0.56 10.77 2.37
CA THR A 111 0.46 11.31 3.73
C THR A 111 -0.48 10.45 4.59
N MET A 112 -1.66 10.09 4.08
CA MET A 112 -2.60 9.21 4.79
C MET A 112 -1.97 7.85 5.18
N LEU A 113 -1.24 7.22 4.25
CA LEU A 113 -0.52 5.98 4.55
C LEU A 113 0.59 6.18 5.58
N ARG A 114 1.38 7.26 5.46
CA ARG A 114 2.44 7.59 6.43
C ARG A 114 1.87 7.79 7.83
N ASP A 115 0.73 8.45 7.95
CA ASP A 115 0.10 8.71 9.24
C ASP A 115 -0.49 7.43 9.85
N ALA A 116 -1.08 6.55 9.03
CA ALA A 116 -1.51 5.23 9.48
C ALA A 116 -0.35 4.36 9.98
N ILE A 117 0.82 4.42 9.33
CA ILE A 117 2.03 3.73 9.81
C ILE A 117 2.45 4.29 11.18
N LYS A 118 2.50 5.62 11.33
CA LYS A 118 2.89 6.26 12.61
C LYS A 118 1.93 5.96 13.76
N ARG A 119 0.63 5.76 13.50
CA ARG A 119 -0.35 5.38 14.54
C ARG A 119 -0.07 4.00 15.16
N ARG A 120 0.69 3.15 14.46
CA ARG A 120 0.97 1.76 14.85
C ARG A 120 2.44 1.50 15.23
N ASP A 121 3.32 2.48 15.07
CA ASP A 121 4.68 2.48 15.60
C ASP A 121 4.70 2.84 17.10
#